data_AF-A0A1I0NLC1-F1
#
_entry.id   AF-A0A1I0NLC1-F1
#
_cell.length_a   1.000
_cell.length_b   1.000
_cell.length_c   1.000
_cell.angle_alpha   90.00
_cell.angle_beta   90.00
_cell.angle_gamma   90.00
#
_symmetry.space_group_name_H-M   'P 1'
#
loop_
_entity.id
_entity.type
_entity.pdbx_description
1 polymer ?
#
loop_
_entity_poly.entity_id
_entity_poly.type
_entity_poly.pdbx_seq_one_letter_code
_entity_poly.pdbx_strand_id
1 'polypeptide(L)'
;MEQSQISSTNTYKDKANALKGRICDLLKWSELEYAEFQYNTGIEFLQYYIPDDPYGADQLICSRIYWAWWRNQWYLREMALPFEFLSRPQWPLSVIRSKYIDMHNAQSLVSSLYIGRVILEQSYAEMIGRVIDDALKPVV
;
A
#
# COMPACT_ATOMS: atom_id res chain seq x y z
N MET A 1 29.97 -12.09 17.81
CA MET A 1 28.71 -12.75 17.41
C MET A 1 27.86 -11.69 16.72
N GLU A 2 27.98 -11.57 15.40
CA GLU A 2 27.38 -10.46 14.63
C GLU A 2 27.01 -10.95 13.23
N GLN A 3 26.19 -12.00 13.15
CA GLN A 3 25.65 -12.51 11.88
C GLN A 3 24.26 -13.08 12.13
N SER A 4 23.23 -12.23 12.17
CA SER A 4 21.83 -12.75 12.17
C SER A 4 20.76 -11.80 11.62
N GLN A 5 21.12 -10.61 11.11
CA GLN A 5 20.10 -9.64 10.65
C GLN A 5 19.92 -9.55 9.12
N ILE A 6 20.80 -10.15 8.31
CA ILE A 6 20.75 -10.02 6.84
C ILE A 6 19.81 -11.06 6.18
N SER A 7 19.50 -12.17 6.85
CA SER A 7 18.75 -13.30 6.25
C SER A 7 17.22 -13.09 6.18
N SER A 8 16.65 -12.38 7.16
CA SER A 8 15.20 -12.27 7.34
C SER A 8 14.54 -11.29 6.35
N THR A 9 15.24 -10.22 6.00
CA THR A 9 14.72 -9.12 5.16
C THR A 9 14.61 -9.52 3.69
N ASN A 10 15.52 -10.38 3.21
CA ASN A 10 15.49 -10.90 1.84
C ASN A 10 14.29 -11.84 1.65
N THR A 11 14.09 -12.73 2.62
CA THR A 11 13.00 -13.72 2.62
C THR A 11 11.60 -13.08 2.53
N TYR A 12 11.37 -11.93 3.18
CA TYR A 12 10.08 -11.24 3.11
C TYR A 12 9.81 -10.64 1.73
N LYS A 13 10.81 -9.96 1.13
CA LYS A 13 10.68 -9.38 -0.20
C LYS A 13 10.43 -10.45 -1.26
N ASP A 14 11.11 -11.59 -1.14
CA ASP A 14 10.94 -12.72 -2.06
C ASP A 14 9.52 -13.30 -1.96
N LYS A 15 8.99 -13.45 -0.74
CA LYS A 15 7.60 -13.88 -0.51
C LYS A 15 6.58 -12.89 -1.08
N ALA A 16 6.78 -11.60 -0.87
CA ALA A 16 5.90 -10.56 -1.41
C ALA A 16 5.91 -10.56 -2.95
N ASN A 17 7.09 -10.71 -3.57
CA ASN A 17 7.22 -10.80 -5.02
C ASN A 17 6.58 -12.07 -5.59
N ALA A 18 6.76 -13.21 -4.92
CA ALA A 18 6.12 -14.47 -5.32
C ALA A 18 4.59 -14.39 -5.22
N LEU A 19 4.08 -13.75 -4.16
CA LEU A 19 2.64 -13.53 -3.99
C LEU A 19 2.09 -12.61 -5.07
N LYS A 20 2.75 -11.48 -5.34
CA LYS A 20 2.41 -10.57 -6.44
C LYS A 20 2.31 -11.32 -7.77
N GLY A 21 3.31 -12.15 -8.09
CA GLY A 21 3.29 -12.96 -9.33
C GLY A 21 2.04 -13.85 -9.42
N ARG A 22 1.69 -14.54 -8.33
CA ARG A 22 0.48 -15.38 -8.28
C ARG A 22 -0.81 -14.58 -8.43
N ILE A 23 -0.89 -13.39 -7.84
CA ILE A 23 -2.05 -12.51 -7.97
C ILE A 23 -2.17 -11.99 -9.40
N CYS A 24 -1.07 -11.56 -10.02
CA CYS A 24 -1.07 -11.18 -11.44
C CYS A 24 -1.54 -12.32 -12.34
N ASP A 25 -1.05 -13.55 -12.10
CA ASP A 25 -1.47 -14.74 -12.85
C ASP A 25 -2.95 -15.09 -12.66
N LEU A 26 -3.45 -14.94 -11.43
CA LEU A 26 -4.85 -15.18 -11.06
C LEU A 26 -5.79 -14.15 -11.71
N LEU A 27 -5.40 -12.87 -11.67
CA LEU A 27 -6.21 -11.76 -12.19
C LEU A 27 -5.99 -11.52 -13.69
N LYS A 28 -5.00 -12.18 -14.31
CA LYS A 28 -4.56 -11.86 -15.68
C LYS A 28 -4.25 -10.37 -15.83
N TRP A 29 -3.52 -9.83 -14.84
CA TRP A 29 -2.99 -8.47 -14.88
C TRP A 29 -1.51 -8.51 -15.19
N SER A 30 -1.07 -7.50 -15.93
CA SER A 30 0.34 -7.13 -16.00
C SER A 30 0.83 -6.60 -14.65
N GLU A 31 2.15 -6.59 -14.46
CA GLU A 31 2.75 -5.99 -13.29
C GLU A 31 2.43 -4.50 -13.16
N LEU A 32 2.29 -3.80 -14.29
CA LEU A 32 1.94 -2.38 -14.32
C LEU A 32 0.50 -2.16 -13.84
N GLU A 33 -0.48 -2.90 -14.37
CA GLU A 33 -1.89 -2.79 -13.94
C GLU A 33 -2.04 -3.06 -12.44
N TYR A 34 -1.32 -4.08 -11.93
CA TYR A 34 -1.28 -4.37 -10.50
C TYR A 34 -0.71 -3.20 -9.69
N ALA A 35 0.42 -2.64 -10.12
CA ALA A 35 1.08 -1.53 -9.43
C ALA A 35 0.23 -0.27 -9.45
N GLU A 36 -0.40 0.05 -10.59
CA GLU A 36 -1.34 1.16 -10.74
C GLU A 36 -2.56 0.98 -9.83
N PHE A 37 -3.12 -0.22 -9.77
CA PHE A 37 -4.25 -0.51 -8.88
C PHE A 37 -3.87 -0.31 -7.40
N GLN A 38 -2.72 -0.84 -6.98
CA GLN A 38 -2.21 -0.66 -5.61
C GLN A 38 -1.95 0.82 -5.29
N TYR A 39 -1.40 1.57 -6.24
CA TYR A 39 -1.10 3.00 -6.10
C TYR A 39 -2.38 3.84 -5.99
N ASN A 40 -3.31 3.68 -6.93
CA ASN A 40 -4.56 4.43 -6.96
C ASN A 40 -5.41 4.16 -5.71
N THR A 41 -5.47 2.91 -5.28
CA THR A 41 -6.18 2.54 -4.05
C THR A 41 -5.55 3.18 -2.80
N GLY A 42 -4.22 3.34 -2.78
CA GLY A 42 -3.54 4.03 -1.68
C GLY A 42 -3.92 5.51 -1.60
N ILE A 43 -3.95 6.20 -2.75
CA ILE A 43 -4.41 7.58 -2.83
C ILE A 43 -5.87 7.71 -2.37
N GLU A 44 -6.75 6.88 -2.94
CA GLU A 44 -8.17 6.88 -2.61
C GLU A 44 -8.40 6.59 -1.12
N PHE A 45 -7.61 5.69 -0.53
CA PHE A 45 -7.66 5.41 0.91
C PHE A 45 -7.38 6.67 1.73
N LEU A 46 -6.37 7.47 1.38
CA LEU A 46 -6.07 8.71 2.10
C LEU A 46 -7.19 9.75 1.98
N GLN A 47 -7.82 9.85 0.81
CA GLN A 47 -8.97 10.73 0.59
C GLN A 47 -10.15 10.38 1.49
N TYR A 48 -10.41 9.09 1.71
CA TYR A 48 -11.43 8.64 2.65
C TYR A 48 -10.99 8.70 4.12
N TYR A 49 -9.70 8.51 4.40
CA TYR A 49 -9.17 8.47 5.76
C TYR A 49 -9.06 9.87 6.38
N ILE A 50 -8.75 10.88 5.56
CA ILE A 50 -8.61 12.29 5.99
C ILE A 50 -9.40 13.21 5.04
N PRO A 51 -10.73 13.11 5.01
CA PRO A 51 -11.55 13.81 4.02
C PRO A 51 -11.49 15.35 4.14
N ASP A 52 -11.22 15.85 5.35
CA ASP A 52 -11.21 17.30 5.65
C ASP A 52 -9.81 17.94 5.55
N ASP A 53 -8.76 17.17 5.19
CA ASP A 53 -7.40 17.69 5.02
C ASP A 53 -6.73 17.14 3.73
N PRO A 54 -7.13 17.66 2.55
CA PRO A 54 -6.54 17.29 1.27
C PRO A 54 -5.03 17.57 1.22
N TYR A 55 -4.57 18.64 1.88
CA TYR A 55 -3.16 18.98 1.93
C TYR A 55 -2.36 17.93 2.70
N GLY A 56 -2.84 17.50 3.87
CA GLY A 56 -2.24 16.39 4.62
C GLY A 56 -2.20 15.08 3.83
N ALA A 57 -3.25 14.80 3.05
CA ALA A 57 -3.27 13.65 2.15
C ALA A 57 -2.18 13.73 1.07
N ASP A 58 -2.04 14.88 0.39
CA ASP A 58 -1.00 15.10 -0.62
C ASP A 58 0.42 14.89 -0.06
N GLN A 59 0.64 15.35 1.19
CA GLN A 59 1.94 15.18 1.85
C GLN A 59 2.23 13.72 2.19
N LEU A 60 1.22 12.97 2.63
CA LEU A 60 1.35 11.52 2.86
C LEU A 60 1.60 10.75 1.56
N ILE A 61 1.01 11.17 0.44
CA ILE A 61 1.29 10.59 -0.88
C ILE A 61 2.76 10.79 -1.28
N CYS A 62 3.41 11.86 -0.84
CA CYS A 62 4.85 12.06 -1.06
C CYS A 62 5.76 11.34 -0.04
N SER A 63 5.18 10.73 1.01
CA SER A 63 5.93 10.08 2.09
C SER A 63 6.35 8.66 1.74
N ARG A 64 7.66 8.38 1.81
CA ARG A 64 8.19 7.02 1.64
C ARG A 64 7.70 6.09 2.74
N ILE A 65 7.51 6.61 3.95
CA ILE A 65 7.07 5.86 5.12
C ILE A 65 5.63 5.38 4.91
N TYR A 66 4.75 6.27 4.45
CA TYR A 66 3.38 5.91 4.09
C TYR A 66 3.35 4.76 3.08
N TRP A 67 4.09 4.87 1.97
CA TRP A 67 4.09 3.83 0.95
C TRP A 67 4.71 2.50 1.42
N ALA A 68 5.69 2.54 2.33
CA ALA A 68 6.22 1.33 2.94
C ALA A 68 5.18 0.64 3.82
N TRP A 69 4.44 1.42 4.64
CA TRP A 69 3.33 0.90 5.42
C TRP A 69 2.21 0.37 4.54
N TRP A 70 1.80 1.12 3.51
CA TRP A 70 0.72 0.73 2.60
C TRP A 70 0.99 -0.61 1.93
N ARG A 71 2.20 -0.80 1.37
CA ARG A 71 2.59 -2.08 0.77
C ARG A 71 2.60 -3.23 1.77
N ASN A 72 2.98 -2.98 3.03
CA ASN A 72 2.89 -4.00 4.06
C ASN A 72 1.43 -4.37 4.37
N GLN A 73 0.54 -3.38 4.52
CA GLN A 73 -0.89 -3.64 4.72
C GLN A 73 -1.51 -4.39 3.54
N TRP A 74 -1.12 -4.02 2.33
CA TRP A 74 -1.52 -4.70 1.10
C TRP A 74 -1.10 -6.17 1.12
N TYR A 75 0.19 -6.43 1.35
CA TYR A 75 0.74 -7.79 1.42
C TYR A 75 0.03 -8.66 2.48
N LEU A 76 -0.25 -8.11 3.66
CA LEU A 76 -0.94 -8.85 4.73
C LEU A 76 -2.36 -9.28 4.32
N ARG A 77 -3.09 -8.43 3.58
CA ARG A 77 -4.40 -8.80 3.03
C ARG A 77 -4.28 -9.88 1.97
N GLU A 78 -3.32 -9.72 1.06
CA GLU A 78 -3.13 -10.68 -0.02
C GLU A 78 -2.65 -12.05 0.49
N MET A 79 -1.99 -12.12 1.64
CA MET A 79 -1.62 -13.41 2.21
C MET A 79 -2.85 -14.28 2.55
N ALA A 80 -4.00 -13.68 2.83
CA ALA A 80 -5.25 -14.39 3.10
C ALA A 80 -5.99 -14.82 1.82
N LEU A 81 -5.72 -14.16 0.69
CA LEU A 81 -6.43 -14.34 -0.59
C LEU A 81 -6.30 -15.74 -1.20
N PRO A 82 -5.10 -16.34 -1.34
CA PRO A 82 -4.95 -17.63 -2.02
C PRO A 82 -5.86 -18.72 -1.43
N PHE A 83 -6.12 -18.71 -0.13
CA PHE A 83 -7.02 -19.69 0.49
C PHE A 83 -8.47 -19.54 0.00
N GLU A 84 -8.97 -18.30 -0.10
CA GLU A 84 -10.34 -18.01 -0.50
C GLU A 84 -10.59 -18.27 -2.00
N PHE A 85 -9.59 -17.99 -2.84
CA PHE A 85 -9.73 -18.09 -4.30
C PHE A 85 -9.37 -19.47 -4.84
N LEU A 86 -8.33 -20.13 -4.29
CA LEU A 86 -7.95 -21.48 -4.73
C LEU A 86 -8.97 -22.55 -4.31
N SER A 87 -9.80 -22.27 -3.31
CA SER A 87 -10.90 -23.15 -2.92
C SER A 87 -12.11 -23.10 -3.87
N ARG A 88 -12.12 -22.20 -4.87
CA ARG A 88 -13.23 -21.98 -5.81
C ARG A 88 -12.76 -21.89 -7.28
N PRO A 89 -12.16 -22.97 -7.83
CA PRO A 89 -11.57 -22.96 -9.17
C PRO A 89 -12.55 -22.69 -10.32
N GLN A 90 -13.86 -22.82 -10.09
CA GLN A 90 -14.90 -22.63 -11.10
C GLN A 90 -15.34 -21.17 -11.28
N TRP A 91 -14.76 -20.22 -10.55
CA TRP A 91 -15.16 -18.81 -10.69
C TRP A 91 -14.67 -18.20 -12.02
N PRO A 92 -15.56 -17.52 -12.77
CA PRO A 92 -15.15 -16.74 -13.94
C PRO A 92 -14.15 -15.65 -13.55
N LEU A 93 -13.22 -15.32 -14.46
CA LEU A 93 -12.21 -14.29 -14.24
C LEU A 93 -12.81 -12.94 -13.81
N SER A 94 -13.96 -12.56 -14.37
CA SER A 94 -14.68 -11.33 -14.00
C SER A 94 -15.10 -11.31 -12.53
N VAL A 95 -15.59 -12.45 -12.01
CA VAL A 95 -15.98 -12.59 -10.59
C VAL A 95 -14.76 -12.52 -9.69
N ILE A 96 -13.67 -13.18 -10.09
CA ILE A 96 -12.40 -13.14 -9.35
C ILE A 96 -11.89 -11.69 -9.26
N ARG A 97 -11.86 -10.97 -10.37
CA ARG A 97 -11.45 -9.56 -10.42
C ARG A 97 -12.35 -8.68 -9.57
N SER A 98 -13.67 -8.82 -9.70
CA SER A 98 -14.62 -8.05 -8.89
C SER A 98 -14.38 -8.26 -7.40
N LYS A 99 -14.24 -9.51 -6.96
CA LYS A 99 -13.98 -9.84 -5.55
C LYS A 99 -12.66 -9.28 -5.06
N TYR A 100 -11.61 -9.34 -5.88
CA TYR A 100 -10.32 -8.77 -5.54
C TYR A 100 -10.38 -7.24 -5.40
N ILE A 101 -11.12 -6.56 -6.29
CA ILE A 101 -11.35 -5.12 -6.22
C ILE A 101 -12.18 -4.76 -4.98
N ASP A 102 -13.27 -5.49 -4.72
CA ASP A 102 -14.12 -5.28 -3.54
C ASP A 102 -13.32 -5.39 -2.23
N MET A 103 -12.44 -6.39 -2.15
CA MET A 103 -11.57 -6.59 -0.97
C MET A 103 -10.60 -5.42 -0.75
N HIS A 104 -10.20 -4.73 -1.82
CA HIS A 104 -9.30 -3.59 -1.79
C HIS A 104 -10.05 -2.25 -1.88
N ASN A 105 -11.37 -2.23 -1.75
CA ASN A 105 -12.13 -0.99 -1.79
C ASN A 105 -11.66 -0.01 -0.69
N ALA A 106 -11.15 1.15 -1.11
CA ALA A 106 -10.52 2.12 -0.23
C ALA A 106 -11.44 2.58 0.93
N GLN A 107 -12.71 2.86 0.62
CA GLN A 107 -13.70 3.26 1.61
C GLN A 107 -13.90 2.18 2.69
N SER A 108 -13.99 0.91 2.29
CA SER A 108 -14.10 -0.22 3.22
C SER A 108 -12.84 -0.37 4.08
N LEU A 109 -11.66 -0.12 3.49
CA LEU A 109 -10.38 -0.22 4.19
C LEU A 109 -10.23 0.81 5.31
N VAL A 110 -10.79 2.02 5.17
CA VAL A 110 -10.73 3.05 6.24
C VAL A 110 -11.33 2.55 7.56
N SER A 111 -12.37 1.72 7.50
CA SER A 111 -12.99 1.15 8.70
C SER A 111 -12.15 0.07 9.39
N SER A 112 -11.20 -0.55 8.68
CA SER A 112 -10.43 -1.72 9.14
C SER A 112 -8.94 -1.43 9.34
N LEU A 113 -8.41 -0.38 8.71
CA LEU A 113 -7.02 0.03 8.82
C LEU A 113 -6.89 1.33 9.60
N TYR A 114 -6.02 1.31 10.59
CA TYR A 114 -5.62 2.50 11.32
C TYR A 114 -4.17 2.86 10.96
N ILE A 115 -3.95 4.10 10.49
CA ILE A 115 -2.59 4.60 10.30
C ILE A 115 -2.01 4.86 11.70
N GLY A 116 -1.01 4.08 12.09
CA GLY A 116 -0.37 4.24 13.39
C GLY A 116 0.19 5.65 13.58
N ARG A 117 0.06 6.19 14.79
CA ARG A 117 0.46 7.55 15.17
C ARG A 117 1.90 7.90 14.73
N VAL A 118 2.82 6.94 14.83
CA VAL A 118 4.23 7.11 14.43
C VAL A 118 4.39 7.45 12.95
N ILE A 119 3.57 6.86 12.07
CA ILE A 119 3.64 7.12 10.62
C ILE A 119 3.16 8.54 10.32
N LEU A 120 2.10 8.97 11.00
CA LEU A 120 1.57 10.32 10.86
C LEU A 120 2.58 11.35 11.38
N GLU A 121 3.14 11.13 12.57
CA GLU A 121 4.11 12.06 13.18
C GLU A 121 5.43 12.15 12.40
N GLN A 122 5.96 11.03 11.90
CA GLN A 122 7.18 11.05 11.09
C GLN A 122 6.95 11.68 9.72
N SER A 123 5.82 11.37 9.07
CA SER A 123 5.50 12.00 7.78
C SER A 123 5.25 13.50 7.95
N TYR A 124 4.64 13.90 9.07
CA TYR A 124 4.45 15.32 9.41
C TYR A 124 5.77 16.03 9.73
N ALA A 125 6.69 15.38 10.44
CA ALA A 125 8.02 15.94 10.72
C ALA A 125 8.84 16.12 9.43
N GLU A 126 8.82 15.15 8.52
CA GLU A 126 9.44 15.25 7.20
C GLU A 126 8.80 16.38 6.37
N MET A 127 7.48 16.54 6.44
CA MET A 127 6.74 17.61 5.78
C MET A 127 7.15 19.01 6.29
N ILE A 128 7.17 19.22 7.61
CA ILE A 128 7.57 20.51 8.21
C ILE A 128 9.01 20.85 7.83
N GLY A 129 9.91 19.86 7.79
CA GLY A 129 11.27 20.06 7.30
C GLY A 129 11.31 20.64 5.88
N ARG A 130 10.56 20.04 4.95
CA ARG A 130 10.51 20.50 3.54
C ARG A 130 9.93 21.90 3.38
N VAL A 131 8.85 22.22 4.12
CA VAL A 131 8.23 23.56 4.07
C VAL A 131 9.20 24.63 4.58
N ILE A 132 9.92 24.35 5.66
CA ILE A 132 10.94 25.26 6.20
C ILE A 132 12.10 25.41 5.19
N ASP A 133 12.57 24.32 4.60
CA ASP A 133 13.65 24.34 3.61
C ASP A 133 13.27 25.15 2.35
N ASP A 134 12.03 25.02 1.87
CA ASP A 134 11.54 25.79 0.73
C ASP A 134 11.33 27.27 1.08
N ALA A 135 10.86 27.60 2.27
CA ALA A 135 10.74 28.99 2.74
C ALA A 135 12.11 29.67 2.95
N LEU A 136 13.16 28.89 3.19
CA LEU A 136 14.53 29.37 3.36
C LEU A 136 15.34 29.40 2.05
N LYS A 137 14.78 28.92 0.93
CA LYS A 137 15.45 29.07 -0.38
C LYS A 137 15.47 30.55 -0.79
N PRO A 138 16.66 31.13 -1.05
CA PRO A 138 16.74 32.49 -1.56
C PRO A 138 16.06 32.56 -2.93
N VAL A 139 15.22 33.57 -3.12
CA VAL A 139 14.67 33.92 -4.44
C VAL A 139 15.84 34.39 -5.29
N VAL A 140 16.24 33.58 -6.28
CA VAL A 140 17.24 33.92 -7.29
C VAL A 140 16.56 34.53 -8.50
#